data_AF-A0A7S1A2L5-F1
#
_entry.id   AF-A0A7S1A2L5-F1
#
_cell.length_a   1.000
_cell.length_b   1.000
_cell.length_c   1.000
_cell.angle_alpha   90.00
_cell.angle_beta   90.00
_cell.angle_gamma   90.00
#
_symmetry.space_group_name_H-M   'P 1'
#
loop_
_entity.id
_entity.type
_entity.pdbx_description
1 polymer ?
#
loop_
_entity_poly.entity_id
_entity_poly.type
_entity_poly.pdbx_seq_one_letter_code
_entity_poly.pdbx_strand_id
1 'polypeptide(L)'
;LKSVGCGFLAMDATCLPKDATYVPEEENPFRLPPDDKIFQIRAEEREKRKEERKRVQTLRVWEKTTASSRVHRNHRISTNSADRVLLKEQAKTLASTSTVESVGRDPRREKENVADFVQKKREMFLVQMGLDVKKAEILKLDERSKAKEEALKKSTQMLDEDVQRFDLFLQNNDQKAHKAMKDAEDMTKTKQDRLQRIKVLKSQLSTVQSDIAKHRESLDECLKYKEFLKKLTPQEWKDQKELEKLERKKQRKSSFVEERMAEHSASMQAEIEAEERAFDEKAQEVSKGRRRQRREAEEEARERERQLDQARRRITRRYPTREQVEETYPDVSSGEEMPLYFKEQKQLLEVFTTKEESNLFHIENSQETEQALEDILHRYSEMKLTKSVETNKMKASIAHLEAQIAEQRANCNELKRHINSKEGASEQDSLLAELDKEIVEVHAACGHDSEHDPDTLAMLGAIEKRLEEFLSYIVEYERRGSKEANEVMAAEHRKDKDRRNKGLKHKKAMGLQRNEDRLRQSLERSQAPIHKKVGKQVMFRSAPLFQARRVVEEDDGYEQAMKEHSIFSIWIQRDGMPCAAEPSKSA
;
A
#
# COMPACT_ATOMS: atom_id res chain seq x y z
N LEU A 1 -61.78 0.85 -66.00
CA LEU A 1 -61.26 -0.53 -65.87
C LEU A 1 -61.80 -1.12 -64.57
N LYS A 2 -62.66 -2.15 -64.70
CA LYS A 2 -62.94 -3.31 -63.80
C LYS A 2 -62.90 -3.06 -62.28
N SER A 3 -64.01 -3.08 -61.55
CA SER A 3 -64.87 -4.22 -61.18
C SER A 3 -64.19 -5.31 -60.31
N VAL A 4 -64.83 -5.55 -59.15
CA VAL A 4 -64.89 -6.78 -58.33
C VAL A 4 -63.73 -7.09 -57.38
N GLY A 5 -64.10 -7.37 -56.12
CA GLY A 5 -63.23 -8.02 -55.15
C GLY A 5 -63.86 -8.17 -53.77
N CYS A 6 -64.93 -8.96 -53.66
CA CYS A 6 -65.44 -9.46 -52.38
C CYS A 6 -64.52 -10.59 -51.89
N GLY A 7 -64.17 -10.59 -50.59
CA GLY A 7 -63.30 -11.61 -49.99
C GLY A 7 -63.56 -11.71 -48.50
N PHE A 8 -64.32 -12.74 -48.14
CA PHE A 8 -64.78 -13.12 -46.81
C PHE A 8 -63.84 -14.21 -46.26
N LEU A 9 -63.31 -14.07 -45.05
CA LEU A 9 -62.80 -15.20 -44.25
C LEU A 9 -63.04 -14.96 -42.76
N ALA A 10 -63.65 -15.97 -42.15
CA ALA A 10 -64.12 -16.09 -40.78
C ALA A 10 -62.99 -16.43 -39.78
N MET A 11 -63.22 -16.22 -38.48
CA MET A 11 -63.26 -17.28 -37.45
C MET A 11 -63.59 -16.73 -36.04
N ASP A 12 -64.60 -17.36 -35.45
CA ASP A 12 -64.74 -17.83 -34.07
C ASP A 12 -64.80 -16.92 -32.82
N ALA A 13 -66.01 -16.98 -32.23
CA ALA A 13 -66.29 -17.50 -30.89
C ALA A 13 -66.39 -16.55 -29.67
N THR A 14 -67.62 -16.57 -29.13
CA THR A 14 -68.05 -16.52 -27.71
C THR A 14 -68.44 -15.21 -27.03
N CYS A 15 -69.59 -15.33 -26.37
CA CYS A 15 -70.11 -14.59 -25.21
C CYS A 15 -70.74 -13.20 -25.41
N LEU A 16 -72.08 -13.23 -25.50
CA LEU A 16 -72.98 -12.30 -24.79
C LEU A 16 -72.64 -12.30 -23.28
N PRO A 17 -72.87 -11.21 -22.49
CA PRO A 17 -74.23 -10.64 -22.42
C PRO A 17 -74.40 -9.14 -21.99
N LYS A 18 -75.67 -8.72 -22.10
CA LYS A 18 -76.43 -7.73 -21.30
C LYS A 18 -76.66 -6.31 -21.84
N ASP A 19 -77.93 -6.14 -22.21
CA ASP A 19 -78.83 -5.06 -21.78
C ASP A 19 -78.56 -3.64 -22.30
N ALA A 20 -79.00 -3.40 -23.55
CA ALA A 20 -79.55 -2.11 -23.94
C ALA A 20 -81.04 -2.30 -24.21
N THR A 21 -81.85 -2.02 -23.19
CA THR A 21 -83.30 -1.89 -23.27
C THR A 21 -83.63 -0.80 -24.30
N TYR A 22 -84.20 -1.21 -25.43
CA TYR A 22 -84.92 -0.33 -26.34
C TYR A 22 -86.18 0.16 -25.60
N VAL A 23 -86.10 1.36 -25.05
CA VAL A 23 -87.26 2.09 -24.52
C VAL A 23 -88.08 2.52 -25.75
N PRO A 24 -89.36 2.15 -25.87
CA PRO A 24 -90.21 2.71 -26.91
C PRO A 24 -90.32 4.21 -26.65
N GLU A 25 -89.91 5.03 -27.61
CA GLU A 25 -90.19 6.46 -27.58
C GLU A 25 -91.71 6.65 -27.41
N GLU A 26 -92.14 7.17 -26.26
CA GLU A 26 -93.50 7.71 -26.13
C GLU A 26 -93.61 8.85 -27.15
N GLU A 27 -94.35 8.62 -28.24
CA GLU A 27 -94.55 9.60 -29.32
C GLU A 27 -95.06 10.92 -28.71
N ASN A 28 -94.27 11.98 -28.88
CA ASN A 28 -94.57 13.32 -28.38
C ASN A 28 -96.00 13.73 -28.80
N PRO A 29 -96.90 14.05 -27.85
CA PRO A 29 -98.32 14.32 -28.10
C PRO A 29 -98.58 15.58 -28.94
N PHE A 30 -97.54 16.39 -29.21
CA PHE A 30 -97.60 17.57 -30.07
C PHE A 30 -96.91 17.39 -31.42
N ARG A 31 -96.39 16.19 -31.74
CA ARG A 31 -95.83 15.87 -33.05
C ARG A 31 -96.97 15.39 -33.95
N LEU A 32 -97.25 16.13 -35.03
CA LEU A 32 -98.25 15.72 -36.01
C LEU A 32 -97.85 14.33 -36.57
N PRO A 33 -98.74 13.31 -36.46
CA PRO A 33 -98.47 12.01 -37.04
C PRO A 33 -98.29 12.12 -38.57
N PRO A 34 -97.47 11.27 -39.19
CA PRO A 34 -97.31 11.23 -40.65
C PRO A 34 -98.67 11.07 -41.36
N ASP A 35 -98.84 11.69 -42.52
CA ASP A 35 -100.11 11.77 -43.25
C ASP A 35 -100.78 10.40 -43.45
N ASP A 36 -100.01 9.34 -43.70
CA ASP A 36 -100.53 7.96 -43.84
C ASP A 36 -101.22 7.46 -42.56
N LYS A 37 -100.67 7.81 -41.38
CA LYS A 37 -101.24 7.49 -40.06
C LYS A 37 -102.51 8.31 -39.81
N ILE A 38 -102.57 9.56 -40.30
CA ILE A 38 -103.78 10.39 -40.26
C ILE A 38 -104.89 9.80 -41.14
N PHE A 39 -104.56 9.32 -42.35
CA PHE A 39 -105.52 8.67 -43.24
C PHE A 39 -106.08 7.37 -42.63
N GLN A 40 -105.24 6.58 -41.97
CA GLN A 40 -105.66 5.38 -41.23
C GLN A 40 -106.59 5.74 -40.05
N ILE A 41 -106.21 6.71 -39.21
CA ILE A 41 -107.05 7.18 -38.10
C ILE A 41 -108.41 7.67 -38.61
N ARG A 42 -108.44 8.42 -39.72
CA ARG A 42 -109.70 8.87 -40.35
C ARG A 42 -110.51 7.74 -40.98
N ALA A 43 -109.88 6.66 -41.45
CA ALA A 43 -110.56 5.49 -41.97
C ALA A 43 -111.17 4.66 -40.83
N GLU A 44 -110.43 4.46 -39.74
CA GLU A 44 -110.90 3.82 -38.52
C GLU A 44 -112.03 4.61 -37.83
N GLU A 45 -111.93 5.94 -37.77
CA GLU A 45 -113.00 6.79 -37.23
C GLU A 45 -114.28 6.68 -38.08
N ARG A 46 -114.14 6.55 -39.40
CA ARG A 46 -115.28 6.30 -40.31
C ARG A 46 -115.92 4.94 -40.07
N GLU A 47 -115.14 3.88 -39.87
CA GLU A 47 -115.67 2.55 -39.54
C GLU A 47 -116.33 2.54 -38.16
N LYS A 48 -115.70 3.12 -37.13
CA LYS A 48 -116.32 3.26 -35.80
C LYS A 48 -117.63 4.05 -35.84
N ARG A 49 -117.73 5.13 -36.63
CA ARG A 49 -119.00 5.84 -36.84
C ARG A 49 -120.04 4.98 -37.55
N LYS A 50 -119.66 4.11 -38.49
CA LYS A 50 -120.60 3.18 -39.14
C LYS A 50 -121.08 2.12 -38.15
N GLU A 51 -120.20 1.57 -37.32
CA GLU A 51 -120.54 0.62 -36.26
C GLU A 51 -121.46 1.25 -35.21
N GLU A 52 -121.16 2.47 -34.78
CA GLU A 52 -122.00 3.22 -33.84
C GLU A 52 -123.38 3.52 -34.45
N ARG A 53 -123.47 3.84 -35.75
CA ARG A 53 -124.75 3.99 -36.45
C ARG A 53 -125.53 2.68 -36.48
N LYS A 54 -124.89 1.54 -36.76
CA LYS A 54 -125.53 0.22 -36.69
C LYS A 54 -126.01 -0.10 -35.28
N ARG A 55 -125.21 0.22 -34.25
CA ARG A 55 -125.59 0.06 -32.83
C ARG A 55 -126.76 0.96 -32.43
N VAL A 56 -126.81 2.20 -32.91
CA VAL A 56 -127.93 3.12 -32.66
C VAL A 56 -129.17 2.73 -33.45
N GLN A 57 -129.02 1.99 -34.56
CA GLN A 57 -130.13 1.48 -35.35
C GLN A 57 -130.90 0.37 -34.60
N THR A 58 -130.21 -0.47 -33.83
CA THR A 58 -130.80 -1.57 -33.05
C THR A 58 -131.42 -1.15 -31.72
N LEU A 59 -131.15 0.08 -31.25
CA LEU A 59 -131.76 0.63 -30.03
C LEU A 59 -133.21 1.09 -30.26
N ARG A 60 -134.04 1.01 -29.22
CA ARG A 60 -135.43 1.46 -29.27
C ARG A 60 -135.51 2.99 -29.22
N VAL A 61 -136.60 3.58 -29.71
CA VAL A 61 -136.71 5.04 -29.94
C VAL A 61 -136.44 5.88 -28.68
N TRP A 62 -136.84 5.41 -27.50
CA TRP A 62 -136.60 6.11 -26.22
C TRP A 62 -135.17 5.95 -25.66
N GLU A 63 -134.40 4.99 -26.19
CA GLU A 63 -132.99 4.77 -25.81
C GLU A 63 -132.03 5.57 -26.71
N LYS A 64 -132.54 6.16 -27.80
CA LYS A 64 -131.75 7.02 -28.69
C LYS A 64 -131.62 8.41 -28.07
N THR A 65 -130.40 8.80 -27.76
CA THR A 65 -130.09 10.17 -27.31
C THR A 65 -130.32 11.17 -28.45
N THR A 66 -131.07 12.23 -28.19
CA THR A 66 -131.34 13.32 -29.14
C THR A 66 -130.10 14.18 -29.37
N ALA A 67 -129.98 14.80 -30.55
CA ALA A 67 -128.79 15.57 -30.94
C ALA A 67 -128.43 16.70 -29.96
N SER A 68 -129.42 17.28 -29.28
CA SER A 68 -129.23 18.29 -28.23
C SER A 68 -128.58 17.73 -26.95
N SER A 69 -128.81 16.46 -26.62
CA SER A 69 -128.21 15.78 -25.46
C SER A 69 -126.71 15.48 -25.66
N ARG A 70 -126.26 15.28 -26.92
CA ARG A 70 -124.87 14.94 -27.25
C ARG A 70 -123.91 16.14 -27.20
N VAL A 71 -124.41 17.34 -27.48
CA VAL A 71 -123.58 18.57 -27.55
C VAL A 71 -123.20 19.11 -26.17
N HIS A 72 -123.99 18.83 -25.13
CA HIS A 72 -123.78 19.38 -23.77
C HIS A 72 -122.83 18.56 -22.87
N ARG A 73 -122.25 17.46 -23.37
CA ARG A 73 -121.38 16.57 -22.59
C ARG A 73 -119.88 16.90 -22.70
N ASN A 74 -119.46 17.72 -23.67
CA ASN A 74 -118.05 18.02 -23.92
C ASN A 74 -117.50 19.27 -23.19
N HIS A 75 -118.21 19.80 -22.19
CA HIS A 75 -117.75 20.96 -21.41
C HIS A 75 -117.70 20.72 -19.90
N ARG A 76 -117.43 19.47 -19.48
CA ARG A 76 -117.24 19.12 -18.07
C ARG A 76 -116.07 18.16 -17.90
N ILE A 77 -114.86 18.69 -17.91
CA ILE A 77 -113.68 18.04 -17.34
C ILE A 77 -112.95 19.05 -16.45
N SER A 78 -113.11 18.81 -15.14
CA SER A 78 -112.20 19.05 -14.01
C SER A 78 -111.22 20.22 -14.06
N THR A 79 -111.49 21.26 -13.27
CA THR A 79 -110.45 21.93 -12.49
C THR A 79 -110.93 22.11 -11.05
N ASN A 80 -110.12 21.62 -10.12
CA ASN A 80 -110.31 21.76 -8.68
C ASN A 80 -109.90 23.16 -8.20
N SER A 81 -110.65 23.60 -7.19
CA SER A 81 -110.29 24.51 -6.08
C SER A 81 -109.85 25.95 -6.36
N ALA A 82 -110.60 26.85 -5.71
CA ALA A 82 -110.27 28.22 -5.33
C ALA A 82 -110.34 29.29 -6.43
N ASP A 83 -111.56 29.60 -6.88
CA ASP A 83 -112.05 30.98 -6.89
C ASP A 83 -113.55 31.00 -7.20
N ARG A 84 -114.36 30.93 -6.13
CA ARG A 84 -115.82 31.07 -6.17
C ARG A 84 -116.26 32.11 -5.16
N VAL A 85 -115.86 33.37 -5.33
CA VAL A 85 -116.57 34.52 -4.77
C VAL A 85 -116.30 35.71 -5.70
N LEU A 86 -117.31 36.53 -5.98
CA LEU A 86 -117.26 37.80 -6.75
C LEU A 86 -117.48 37.74 -8.26
N LEU A 87 -118.64 37.23 -8.72
CA LEU A 87 -119.34 37.75 -9.92
C LEU A 87 -120.74 37.11 -9.98
N LYS A 88 -121.58 37.50 -9.02
CA LYS A 88 -123.00 37.12 -8.98
C LYS A 88 -123.84 38.35 -8.65
N GLU A 89 -123.81 39.32 -9.55
CA GLU A 89 -124.81 40.38 -9.68
C GLU A 89 -124.50 41.12 -10.98
N GLN A 90 -125.53 41.55 -11.72
CA GLN A 90 -125.46 42.25 -13.03
C GLN A 90 -125.42 41.37 -14.30
N ALA A 91 -126.42 40.52 -14.48
CA ALA A 91 -126.90 40.12 -15.81
C ALA A 91 -128.37 39.68 -15.73
N LYS A 92 -129.24 40.57 -15.24
CA LYS A 92 -130.70 40.40 -15.17
C LYS A 92 -131.37 41.66 -15.69
N THR A 93 -131.15 41.97 -16.97
CA THR A 93 -131.95 42.93 -17.74
C THR A 93 -131.57 42.73 -19.20
N LEU A 94 -132.57 42.67 -20.09
CA LEU A 94 -132.48 42.48 -21.56
C LEU A 94 -132.59 41.03 -22.04
N ALA A 95 -133.72 40.41 -21.70
CA ALA A 95 -134.29 39.31 -22.47
C ALA A 95 -135.78 39.59 -22.68
N SER A 96 -136.12 40.33 -23.72
CA SER A 96 -137.46 40.37 -24.29
C SER A 96 -137.42 40.83 -25.73
N THR A 97 -138.22 40.16 -26.55
CA THR A 97 -138.71 40.57 -27.88
C THR A 97 -137.73 40.56 -29.06
N SER A 98 -137.75 39.48 -29.85
CA SER A 98 -138.35 39.52 -31.19
C SER A 98 -138.49 38.12 -31.78
N THR A 99 -139.69 37.56 -31.65
CA THR A 99 -140.25 36.51 -32.50
C THR A 99 -140.36 37.05 -33.93
N VAL A 100 -139.78 36.36 -34.91
CA VAL A 100 -140.06 36.64 -36.34
C VAL A 100 -141.15 35.68 -36.78
N GLU A 101 -142.38 36.19 -36.76
CA GLU A 101 -143.56 35.55 -37.31
C GLU A 101 -143.55 35.65 -38.84
N SER A 102 -143.90 34.53 -39.47
CA SER A 102 -144.29 34.40 -40.86
C SER A 102 -145.63 35.11 -41.10
N VAL A 103 -145.67 36.14 -41.95
CA VAL A 103 -146.92 36.76 -42.39
C VAL A 103 -147.20 36.40 -43.84
N GLY A 104 -148.20 35.55 -44.02
CA GLY A 104 -148.87 35.30 -45.30
C GLY A 104 -149.54 36.57 -45.82
N ARG A 105 -149.53 36.73 -47.14
CA ARG A 105 -150.25 37.78 -47.86
C ARG A 105 -151.76 37.56 -47.72
N ASP A 106 -152.46 38.54 -47.16
CA ASP A 106 -153.89 38.76 -47.39
C ASP A 106 -154.13 40.25 -47.70
N PRO A 107 -154.94 40.63 -48.71
CA PRO A 107 -154.98 41.98 -49.23
C PRO A 107 -156.06 42.83 -48.54
N ARG A 108 -155.68 43.61 -47.51
CA ARG A 108 -156.45 44.79 -47.09
C ARG A 108 -155.64 46.05 -47.35
N ARG A 109 -155.89 46.62 -48.52
CA ARG A 109 -155.31 47.86 -49.02
C ARG A 109 -156.03 49.05 -48.37
N GLU A 110 -155.64 49.38 -47.14
CA GLU A 110 -156.00 50.66 -46.53
C GLU A 110 -154.98 51.71 -47.00
N LYS A 111 -155.50 52.84 -47.48
CA LYS A 111 -154.70 53.92 -48.08
C LYS A 111 -153.89 54.60 -46.98
N GLU A 112 -152.58 54.35 -46.93
CA GLU A 112 -151.67 55.06 -46.02
C GLU A 112 -151.70 56.58 -46.32
N ASN A 113 -151.78 57.39 -45.27
CA ASN A 113 -151.75 58.84 -45.33
C ASN A 113 -150.32 59.31 -45.64
N VAL A 114 -150.14 60.33 -46.48
CA VAL A 114 -148.80 60.79 -46.93
C VAL A 114 -147.88 61.13 -45.74
N ALA A 115 -148.45 61.62 -44.64
CA ALA A 115 -147.74 61.91 -43.39
C ALA A 115 -147.08 60.67 -42.75
N ASP A 116 -147.78 59.53 -42.73
CA ASP A 116 -147.27 58.29 -42.11
C ASP A 116 -146.16 57.66 -42.96
N PHE A 117 -146.25 57.77 -44.29
CA PHE A 117 -145.17 57.35 -45.18
C PHE A 117 -143.91 58.20 -44.98
N VAL A 118 -144.08 59.52 -44.85
CA VAL A 118 -142.97 60.44 -44.55
C VAL A 118 -142.39 60.15 -43.17
N GLN A 119 -143.21 59.83 -42.17
CA GLN A 119 -142.75 59.45 -40.84
C GLN A 119 -141.99 58.12 -40.83
N LYS A 120 -142.51 57.05 -41.45
CA LYS A 120 -141.79 55.77 -41.61
C LYS A 120 -140.48 55.96 -42.39
N LYS A 121 -140.43 56.84 -43.39
CA LYS A 121 -139.20 57.17 -44.11
C LYS A 121 -138.19 57.90 -43.22
N ARG A 122 -138.64 58.80 -42.34
CA ARG A 122 -137.79 59.48 -41.34
C ARG A 122 -137.28 58.50 -40.28
N GLU A 123 -138.14 57.63 -39.76
CA GLU A 123 -137.77 56.59 -38.78
C GLU A 123 -136.78 55.58 -39.40
N MET A 124 -137.01 55.15 -40.63
CA MET A 124 -136.09 54.32 -41.40
C MET A 124 -134.75 55.03 -41.62
N PHE A 125 -134.76 56.33 -41.94
CA PHE A 125 -133.54 57.12 -42.11
C PHE A 125 -132.77 57.30 -40.79
N LEU A 126 -133.45 57.51 -39.66
CA LEU A 126 -132.81 57.60 -38.34
C LEU A 126 -132.19 56.27 -37.91
N VAL A 127 -132.87 55.15 -38.16
CA VAL A 127 -132.33 53.80 -37.92
C VAL A 127 -131.13 53.55 -38.82
N GLN A 128 -131.22 53.92 -40.10
CA GLN A 128 -130.11 53.81 -41.05
C GLN A 128 -128.91 54.66 -40.61
N MET A 129 -129.12 55.92 -40.23
CA MET A 129 -128.09 56.81 -39.71
C MET A 129 -127.47 56.23 -38.42
N GLY A 130 -128.28 55.67 -37.52
CA GLY A 130 -127.81 55.00 -36.31
C GLY A 130 -127.00 53.72 -36.58
N LEU A 131 -127.39 52.94 -37.59
CA LEU A 131 -126.62 51.79 -38.06
C LEU A 131 -125.30 52.23 -38.70
N ASP A 132 -125.29 53.31 -39.47
CA ASP A 132 -124.08 53.80 -40.12
C ASP A 132 -123.10 54.42 -39.12
N VAL A 133 -123.60 55.12 -38.09
CA VAL A 133 -122.78 55.56 -36.94
C VAL A 133 -122.21 54.36 -36.18
N LYS A 134 -123.01 53.31 -35.91
CA LYS A 134 -122.52 52.08 -35.24
C LYS A 134 -121.51 51.33 -36.10
N LYS A 135 -121.72 51.22 -37.41
CA LYS A 135 -120.77 50.61 -38.35
C LYS A 135 -119.46 51.40 -38.37
N ALA A 136 -119.52 52.73 -38.42
CA ALA A 136 -118.34 53.57 -38.35
C ALA A 136 -117.59 53.41 -37.02
N GLU A 137 -118.30 53.34 -35.89
CA GLU A 137 -117.67 53.11 -34.59
C GLU A 137 -117.09 51.69 -34.46
N ILE A 138 -117.75 50.65 -35.00
CA ILE A 138 -117.21 49.29 -35.07
C ILE A 138 -115.93 49.25 -35.90
N LEU A 139 -115.91 49.88 -37.08
CA LEU A 139 -114.71 49.95 -37.92
C LEU A 139 -113.56 50.65 -37.19
N LYS A 140 -113.83 51.74 -36.46
CA LYS A 140 -112.84 52.45 -35.65
C LYS A 140 -112.31 51.59 -34.50
N LEU A 141 -113.16 50.82 -33.83
CA LEU A 141 -112.74 49.88 -32.78
C LEU A 141 -111.92 48.71 -33.37
N ASP A 142 -112.31 48.20 -34.54
CA ASP A 142 -111.58 47.15 -35.26
C ASP A 142 -110.21 47.64 -35.71
N GLU A 143 -110.10 48.86 -36.23
CA GLU A 143 -108.81 49.50 -36.56
C GLU A 143 -107.93 49.66 -35.32
N ARG A 144 -108.49 50.11 -34.20
CA ARG A 144 -107.77 50.21 -32.92
C ARG A 144 -107.36 48.82 -32.39
N SER A 145 -108.17 47.79 -32.61
CA SER A 145 -107.85 46.39 -32.25
C SER A 145 -106.70 45.88 -33.11
N LYS A 146 -106.77 46.04 -34.43
CA LYS A 146 -105.69 45.66 -35.36
C LYS A 146 -104.38 46.36 -35.05
N ALA A 147 -104.41 47.67 -34.78
CA ALA A 147 -103.21 48.41 -34.40
C ALA A 147 -102.58 47.87 -33.10
N LYS A 148 -103.41 47.48 -32.11
CA LYS A 148 -102.94 46.83 -30.88
C LYS A 148 -102.41 45.41 -31.13
N GLU A 149 -103.08 44.62 -31.95
CA GLU A 149 -102.64 43.28 -32.33
C GLU A 149 -101.32 43.32 -33.10
N GLU A 150 -101.14 44.27 -34.01
CA GLU A 150 -99.88 44.49 -34.72
C GLU A 150 -98.77 44.96 -33.78
N ALA A 151 -99.07 45.85 -32.84
CA ALA A 151 -98.12 46.26 -31.82
C ALA A 151 -97.71 45.09 -30.91
N LEU A 152 -98.68 44.25 -30.49
CA LEU A 152 -98.41 43.04 -29.72
C LEU A 152 -97.57 42.05 -30.53
N LYS A 153 -97.91 41.79 -31.80
CA LYS A 153 -97.13 40.90 -32.68
C LYS A 153 -95.70 41.38 -32.87
N LYS A 154 -95.47 42.68 -33.03
CA LYS A 154 -94.13 43.26 -33.08
C LYS A 154 -93.40 43.07 -31.75
N SER A 155 -94.06 43.30 -30.63
CA SER A 155 -93.45 43.07 -29.31
C SER A 155 -93.12 41.60 -29.06
N THR A 156 -93.97 40.65 -29.48
CA THR A 156 -93.69 39.22 -29.35
C THR A 156 -92.53 38.81 -30.26
N GLN A 157 -92.49 39.32 -31.50
CA GLN A 157 -91.37 39.07 -32.41
C GLN A 157 -90.04 39.58 -31.84
N MET A 158 -90.01 40.79 -31.26
CA MET A 158 -88.81 41.31 -30.60
C MET A 158 -88.37 40.43 -29.42
N LEU A 159 -89.31 39.90 -28.64
CA LEU A 159 -89.01 38.97 -27.55
C LEU A 159 -88.49 37.63 -28.07
N ASP A 160 -89.07 37.09 -29.15
CA ASP A 160 -88.60 35.86 -29.79
C ASP A 160 -87.18 36.04 -30.34
N GLU A 161 -86.88 37.20 -30.95
CA GLU A 161 -85.53 37.58 -31.38
C GLU A 161 -84.56 37.71 -30.20
N ASP A 162 -85.00 38.27 -29.07
CA ASP A 162 -84.20 38.31 -27.84
C ASP A 162 -83.91 36.92 -27.30
N VAL A 163 -84.90 36.02 -27.24
CA VAL A 163 -84.71 34.63 -26.82
C VAL A 163 -83.70 33.93 -27.73
N GLN A 164 -83.82 34.07 -29.05
CA GLN A 164 -82.84 33.52 -29.99
C GLN A 164 -81.44 34.10 -29.78
N ARG A 165 -81.32 35.40 -29.51
CA ARG A 165 -80.04 36.04 -29.20
C ARG A 165 -79.44 35.51 -27.89
N PHE A 166 -80.26 35.28 -26.87
CA PHE A 166 -79.82 34.69 -25.61
C PHE A 166 -79.37 33.24 -25.78
N ASP A 167 -80.10 32.44 -26.55
CA ASP A 167 -79.71 31.05 -26.84
C ASP A 167 -78.39 31.01 -27.60
N LEU A 168 -78.21 31.87 -28.61
CA LEU A 168 -76.94 32.00 -29.32
C LEU A 168 -75.81 32.51 -28.40
N PHE A 169 -76.11 33.40 -27.46
CA PHE A 169 -75.14 33.87 -26.49
C PHE A 169 -74.69 32.75 -25.55
N LEU A 170 -75.63 31.95 -25.03
CA LEU A 170 -75.34 30.78 -24.19
C LEU A 170 -74.51 29.75 -24.94
N GLN A 171 -74.91 29.40 -26.17
CA GLN A 171 -74.14 28.49 -27.01
C GLN A 171 -72.72 29.00 -27.28
N ASN A 172 -72.55 30.29 -27.56
CA ASN A 172 -71.22 30.88 -27.77
C ASN A 172 -70.40 30.91 -26.47
N ASN A 173 -71.03 31.14 -25.32
CA ASN A 173 -70.37 31.12 -24.02
C ASN A 173 -69.91 29.70 -23.67
N ASP A 174 -70.79 28.71 -23.81
CA ASP A 174 -70.49 27.30 -23.57
C ASP A 174 -69.38 26.82 -24.52
N GLN A 175 -69.46 27.17 -25.80
CA GLN A 175 -68.39 26.87 -26.75
C GLN A 175 -67.07 27.54 -26.36
N LYS A 176 -67.10 28.78 -25.86
CA LYS A 176 -65.89 29.48 -25.39
C LYS A 176 -65.32 28.83 -24.14
N ALA A 177 -66.17 28.40 -23.20
CA ALA A 177 -65.78 27.67 -22.01
C ALA A 177 -65.16 26.31 -22.37
N HIS A 178 -65.78 25.56 -23.27
CA HIS A 178 -65.25 24.29 -23.78
C HIS A 178 -63.92 24.47 -24.53
N LYS A 179 -63.77 25.51 -25.35
CA LYS A 179 -62.50 25.83 -26.00
C LYS A 179 -61.42 26.13 -24.96
N ALA A 180 -61.73 26.96 -23.96
CA ALA A 180 -60.78 27.26 -22.88
C ALA A 180 -60.40 26.02 -22.05
N MET A 181 -61.35 25.12 -21.78
CA MET A 181 -61.08 23.84 -21.13
C MET A 181 -60.16 22.96 -21.98
N LYS A 182 -60.46 22.81 -23.26
CA LYS A 182 -59.65 22.01 -24.18
C LYS A 182 -58.24 22.57 -24.32
N ASP A 183 -58.10 23.89 -24.46
CA ASP A 183 -56.80 24.55 -24.51
C ASP A 183 -56.01 24.31 -23.21
N ALA A 184 -56.66 24.36 -22.05
CA ALA A 184 -56.02 24.03 -20.78
C ALA A 184 -55.59 22.55 -20.71
N GLU A 185 -56.43 21.63 -21.15
CA GLU A 185 -56.11 20.20 -21.22
C GLU A 185 -54.93 19.93 -22.15
N ASP A 186 -54.92 20.50 -23.35
CA ASP A 186 -53.82 20.38 -24.32
C ASP A 186 -52.51 20.96 -23.76
N MET A 187 -52.58 22.09 -23.05
CA MET A 187 -51.41 22.67 -22.36
C MET A 187 -50.91 21.77 -21.21
N THR A 188 -51.82 21.13 -20.46
CA THR A 188 -51.40 20.17 -19.42
C THR A 188 -50.80 18.90 -20.02
N LYS A 189 -51.33 18.41 -21.15
CA LYS A 189 -50.81 17.25 -21.87
C LYS A 189 -49.40 17.51 -22.39
N THR A 190 -49.18 18.64 -23.07
CA THR A 190 -47.84 19.01 -23.55
C THR A 190 -46.85 19.20 -22.41
N LYS A 191 -47.29 19.72 -21.25
CA LYS A 191 -46.46 19.78 -20.03
C LYS A 191 -46.10 18.38 -19.53
N GLN A 192 -47.06 17.45 -19.47
CA GLN A 192 -46.82 16.07 -19.05
C GLN A 192 -45.84 15.36 -20.00
N ASP A 193 -46.00 15.50 -21.31
CA ASP A 193 -45.10 14.92 -22.32
C ASP A 193 -43.67 15.46 -22.15
N ARG A 194 -43.51 16.77 -21.91
CA ARG A 194 -42.20 17.38 -21.61
C ARG A 194 -41.60 16.84 -20.32
N LEU A 195 -42.39 16.66 -19.26
CA LEU A 195 -41.91 16.07 -18.00
C LEU A 195 -41.47 14.62 -18.18
N GLN A 196 -42.21 13.82 -18.94
CA GLN A 196 -41.80 12.46 -19.30
C GLN A 196 -40.49 12.46 -20.09
N ARG A 197 -40.35 13.37 -21.07
CA ARG A 197 -39.10 13.50 -21.83
C ARG A 197 -37.92 13.89 -20.94
N ILE A 198 -38.11 14.83 -20.01
CA ILE A 198 -37.10 15.19 -19.01
C ILE A 198 -36.73 13.97 -18.16
N LYS A 199 -37.70 13.16 -17.72
CA LYS A 199 -37.44 11.94 -16.94
C LYS A 199 -36.59 10.93 -17.73
N VAL A 200 -36.91 10.71 -19.00
CA VAL A 200 -36.12 9.83 -19.88
C VAL A 200 -34.70 10.37 -20.06
N LEU A 201 -34.55 11.67 -20.36
CA LEU A 201 -33.24 12.30 -20.51
C LEU A 201 -32.42 12.24 -19.22
N LYS A 202 -33.04 12.42 -18.04
CA LYS A 202 -32.37 12.26 -16.75
C LYS A 202 -31.90 10.82 -16.52
N SER A 203 -32.70 9.84 -16.91
CA SER A 203 -32.29 8.43 -16.85
C SER A 203 -31.09 8.16 -17.75
N GLN A 204 -31.11 8.66 -18.99
CA GLN A 204 -29.99 8.53 -19.94
C GLN A 204 -28.73 9.27 -19.45
N LEU A 205 -28.90 10.43 -18.82
CA LEU A 205 -27.78 11.15 -18.21
C LEU A 205 -27.15 10.31 -17.10
N SER A 206 -27.96 9.67 -16.25
CA SER A 206 -27.46 8.79 -15.19
C SER A 206 -26.72 7.57 -15.74
N THR A 207 -27.19 6.95 -16.84
CA THR A 207 -26.49 5.82 -17.45
C THR A 207 -25.15 6.24 -18.02
N VAL A 208 -25.12 7.35 -18.78
CA VAL A 208 -23.87 7.89 -19.35
C VAL A 208 -22.91 8.31 -18.24
N GLN A 209 -23.39 8.90 -17.14
CA GLN A 209 -22.56 9.21 -15.98
C GLN A 209 -21.96 7.96 -15.35
N SER A 210 -22.74 6.89 -15.22
CA SER A 210 -22.23 5.61 -14.71
C SER A 210 -21.20 4.98 -15.65
N ASP A 211 -21.38 5.11 -16.96
CA ASP A 211 -20.44 4.59 -17.95
C ASP A 211 -19.16 5.43 -17.98
N ILE A 212 -19.26 6.76 -17.85
CA ILE A 212 -18.09 7.64 -17.65
C ILE A 212 -17.32 7.23 -16.41
N ALA A 213 -17.99 6.94 -15.29
CA ALA A 213 -17.32 6.52 -14.06
C ALA A 213 -16.59 5.17 -14.27
N LYS A 214 -17.25 4.17 -14.85
CA LYS A 214 -16.62 2.89 -15.21
C LYS A 214 -15.41 3.07 -16.12
N HIS A 215 -15.53 3.89 -17.17
CA HIS A 215 -14.43 4.15 -18.08
C HIS A 215 -13.28 4.92 -17.43
N ARG A 216 -13.55 5.81 -16.47
CA ARG A 216 -12.50 6.46 -15.66
C ARG A 216 -11.77 5.45 -14.79
N GLU A 217 -12.49 4.55 -14.12
CA GLU A 217 -11.88 3.48 -13.33
C GLU A 217 -11.03 2.54 -14.20
N SER A 218 -11.54 2.11 -15.35
CA SER A 218 -10.78 1.31 -16.31
C SER A 218 -9.55 2.06 -16.85
N LEU A 219 -9.65 3.37 -17.08
CA LEU A 219 -8.51 4.19 -17.49
C LEU A 219 -7.45 4.24 -16.40
N ASP A 220 -7.84 4.45 -15.14
CA ASP A 220 -6.93 4.48 -14.01
C ASP A 220 -6.22 3.13 -13.82
N GLU A 221 -6.92 2.01 -14.03
CA GLU A 221 -6.32 0.68 -14.08
C GLU A 221 -5.32 0.53 -15.23
N CYS A 222 -5.70 0.93 -16.45
CA CYS A 222 -4.81 0.94 -17.60
C CYS A 222 -3.58 1.82 -17.40
N LEU A 223 -3.71 2.96 -16.70
CA LEU A 223 -2.60 3.84 -16.35
C LEU A 223 -1.66 3.18 -15.34
N LYS A 224 -2.20 2.53 -14.29
CA LYS A 224 -1.40 1.73 -13.35
C LYS A 224 -0.65 0.62 -14.08
N TYR A 225 -1.30 -0.07 -15.02
CA TYR A 225 -0.64 -1.07 -15.86
C TYR A 225 0.42 -0.45 -16.77
N LYS A 226 0.18 0.72 -17.39
CA LYS A 226 1.16 1.45 -18.20
C LYS A 226 2.40 1.82 -17.37
N GLU A 227 2.21 2.32 -16.16
CA GLU A 227 3.30 2.63 -15.22
C GLU A 227 4.07 1.38 -14.80
N PHE A 228 3.37 0.30 -14.50
CA PHE A 228 3.98 -0.99 -14.19
C PHE A 228 4.84 -1.51 -15.35
N LEU A 229 4.30 -1.51 -16.57
CA LEU A 229 5.03 -1.93 -17.77
C LEU A 229 6.23 -1.02 -18.04
N LYS A 230 6.14 0.29 -17.77
CA LYS A 230 7.29 1.21 -17.86
C LYS A 230 8.40 0.85 -16.89
N LYS A 231 8.09 0.34 -15.70
CA LYS A 231 9.10 -0.13 -14.71
C LYS A 231 9.79 -1.42 -15.17
N LEU A 232 9.03 -2.34 -15.76
CA LEU A 232 9.57 -3.60 -16.29
C LEU A 232 10.29 -3.47 -17.63
N THR A 233 10.01 -2.40 -18.39
CA THR A 233 10.66 -2.16 -19.68
C THR A 233 12.17 -1.99 -19.47
N PRO A 234 13.02 -2.81 -20.13
CA PRO A 234 14.47 -2.72 -20.03
C PRO A 234 14.99 -1.32 -20.34
N GLN A 235 15.98 -0.84 -19.57
CA GLN A 235 16.55 0.49 -19.75
C GLN A 235 17.25 0.63 -21.11
N GLU A 236 17.95 -0.42 -21.56
CA GLU A 236 18.61 -0.45 -22.86
C GLU A 236 17.64 -0.15 -24.01
N TRP A 237 16.43 -0.69 -23.94
CA TRP A 237 15.42 -0.45 -24.96
C TRP A 237 14.88 0.99 -24.89
N LYS A 238 14.73 1.56 -23.68
CA LYS A 238 14.34 2.97 -23.52
C LYS A 238 15.40 3.88 -24.13
N ASP A 239 16.66 3.64 -23.82
CA ASP A 239 17.79 4.44 -24.29
C ASP A 239 17.90 4.38 -25.83
N GLN A 240 17.75 3.18 -26.42
CA GLN A 240 17.68 3.02 -27.88
C GLN A 240 16.55 3.84 -28.50
N LYS A 241 15.37 3.84 -27.89
CA LYS A 241 14.22 4.59 -28.39
C LYS A 241 14.33 6.09 -28.18
N GLU A 242 14.97 6.53 -27.11
CA GLU A 242 15.33 7.93 -26.90
C GLU A 242 16.33 8.41 -27.95
N LEU A 243 17.33 7.59 -28.30
CA LEU A 243 18.26 7.87 -29.38
C LEU A 243 17.55 7.97 -30.73
N GLU A 244 16.68 7.03 -31.09
CA GLU A 244 15.87 7.11 -32.32
C GLU A 244 15.01 8.38 -32.36
N LYS A 245 14.46 8.82 -31.21
CA LYS A 245 13.69 10.06 -31.11
C LYS A 245 14.59 11.28 -31.32
N LEU A 246 15.80 11.27 -30.75
CA LEU A 246 16.80 12.32 -30.91
C LEU A 246 17.26 12.40 -32.37
N GLU A 247 17.50 11.27 -33.02
CA GLU A 247 17.84 11.19 -34.45
C GLU A 247 16.73 11.74 -35.32
N ARG A 248 15.48 11.34 -35.11
CA ARG A 248 14.32 11.91 -35.82
C ARG A 248 14.20 13.42 -35.60
N LYS A 249 14.50 13.91 -34.40
CA LYS A 249 14.54 15.36 -34.12
C LYS A 249 15.68 16.05 -34.89
N LYS A 250 16.88 15.46 -34.91
CA LYS A 250 18.02 15.96 -35.69
C LYS A 250 17.72 15.97 -37.19
N GLN A 251 17.11 14.91 -37.71
CA GLN A 251 16.70 14.80 -39.12
C GLN A 251 15.66 15.85 -39.51
N ARG A 252 14.66 16.10 -38.65
CA ARG A 252 13.68 17.19 -38.89
C ARG A 252 14.33 18.57 -38.84
N LYS A 253 15.28 18.78 -37.92
CA LYS A 253 16.06 20.02 -37.88
C LYS A 253 16.90 20.17 -39.14
N SER A 254 17.60 19.11 -39.58
CA SER A 254 18.42 19.17 -40.79
C SER A 254 17.59 19.37 -42.04
N SER A 255 16.45 18.68 -42.19
CA SER A 255 15.56 18.85 -43.34
C SER A 255 14.99 20.26 -43.41
N PHE A 256 14.58 20.83 -42.28
CA PHE A 256 14.11 22.22 -42.21
C PHE A 256 15.21 23.21 -42.63
N VAL A 257 16.42 23.01 -42.11
CA VAL A 257 17.58 23.87 -42.43
C VAL A 257 17.94 23.73 -43.90
N GLU A 258 17.98 22.52 -44.44
CA GLU A 258 18.28 22.27 -45.85
C GLU A 258 17.24 22.90 -46.78
N GLU A 259 15.94 22.78 -46.47
CA GLU A 259 14.87 23.42 -47.22
C GLU A 259 15.01 24.95 -47.21
N ARG A 260 15.23 25.55 -46.04
CA ARG A 260 15.43 27.01 -45.90
C ARG A 260 16.71 27.50 -46.57
N MET A 261 17.79 26.75 -46.45
CA MET A 261 19.06 27.07 -47.11
C MET A 261 18.92 26.92 -48.64
N ALA A 262 18.16 25.94 -49.13
CA ALA A 262 17.85 25.80 -50.54
C ALA A 262 17.03 27.00 -51.05
N GLU A 263 15.98 27.42 -50.33
CA GLU A 263 15.20 28.63 -50.63
C GLU A 263 16.10 29.88 -50.69
N HIS A 264 16.94 30.09 -49.68
CA HIS A 264 17.88 31.21 -49.63
C HIS A 264 18.89 31.14 -50.77
N SER A 265 19.44 29.96 -51.07
CA SER A 265 20.41 29.78 -52.15
C SER A 265 19.81 30.03 -53.53
N ALA A 266 18.57 29.57 -53.78
CA ALA A 266 17.86 29.82 -55.03
C ALA A 266 17.52 31.30 -55.19
N SER A 267 17.07 31.97 -54.13
CA SER A 267 16.85 33.42 -54.12
C SER A 267 18.14 34.20 -54.38
N MET A 268 19.24 33.79 -53.74
CA MET A 268 20.57 34.38 -53.94
C MET A 268 21.07 34.20 -55.38
N GLN A 269 20.92 33.01 -55.96
CA GLN A 269 21.29 32.73 -57.35
C GLN A 269 20.47 33.56 -58.33
N ALA A 270 19.15 33.65 -58.12
CA ALA A 270 18.28 34.49 -58.95
C ALA A 270 18.66 35.99 -58.88
N GLU A 271 19.03 36.50 -57.70
CA GLU A 271 19.55 37.88 -57.56
C GLU A 271 20.88 38.06 -58.28
N ILE A 272 21.80 37.11 -58.17
CA ILE A 272 23.08 37.14 -58.87
C ILE A 272 22.87 37.12 -60.39
N GLU A 273 22.05 36.22 -60.91
CA GLU A 273 21.74 36.11 -62.34
C GLU A 273 21.01 37.35 -62.88
N ALA A 274 20.19 38.01 -62.06
CA ALA A 274 19.57 39.28 -62.42
C ALA A 274 20.60 40.41 -62.50
N GLU A 275 21.55 40.48 -61.56
CA GLU A 275 22.63 41.46 -61.57
C GLU A 275 23.58 41.23 -62.75
N GLU A 276 23.92 39.97 -63.06
CA GLU A 276 24.69 39.60 -64.25
C GLU A 276 24.01 40.04 -65.53
N ARG A 277 22.71 39.74 -65.69
CA ARG A 277 21.93 40.17 -66.86
C ARG A 277 21.89 41.70 -66.98
N ALA A 278 21.67 42.41 -65.88
CA ALA A 278 21.68 43.88 -65.88
C ALA A 278 23.06 44.45 -66.23
N PHE A 279 24.13 43.77 -65.83
CA PHE A 279 25.49 44.14 -66.14
C PHE A 279 25.84 43.88 -67.62
N ASP A 280 25.36 42.77 -68.18
CA ASP A 280 25.47 42.42 -69.60
C ASP A 280 24.68 43.36 -70.50
N GLU A 281 23.46 43.75 -70.10
CA GLU A 281 22.66 44.76 -70.81
C GLU A 281 23.39 46.10 -70.88
N LYS A 282 23.91 46.58 -69.74
CA LYS A 282 24.76 47.80 -69.69
C LYS A 282 26.00 47.66 -70.56
N ALA A 283 26.64 46.49 -70.58
CA ALA A 283 27.79 46.23 -71.43
C ALA A 283 27.45 46.33 -72.92
N GLN A 284 26.29 45.80 -73.33
CA GLN A 284 25.81 45.89 -74.71
C GLN A 284 25.48 47.32 -75.12
N GLU A 285 24.90 48.14 -74.24
CA GLU A 285 24.63 49.56 -74.51
C GLU A 285 25.94 50.35 -74.73
N VAL A 286 26.95 50.15 -73.89
CA VAL A 286 28.26 50.82 -74.02
C VAL A 286 28.98 50.40 -75.30
N SER A 287 28.79 49.16 -75.76
CA SER A 287 29.39 48.61 -76.99
C SER A 287 28.81 49.22 -78.27
N LYS A 288 27.51 49.56 -78.31
CA LYS A 288 26.82 50.08 -79.50
C LYS A 288 27.31 51.46 -79.97
N GLY A 289 28.15 52.16 -79.20
CA GLY A 289 28.50 53.56 -79.44
C GLY A 289 29.95 53.91 -79.83
N ARG A 290 30.95 53.01 -79.79
CA ARG A 290 32.37 53.41 -79.98
C ARG A 290 33.28 52.39 -80.67
N ARG A 291 34.06 52.82 -81.67
CA ARG A 291 35.32 52.15 -82.11
C ARG A 291 36.43 52.52 -81.12
N ARG A 292 36.81 51.60 -80.22
CA ARG A 292 37.88 51.81 -79.22
C ARG A 292 39.14 50.99 -79.52
N GLN A 293 40.28 51.39 -78.95
CA GLN A 293 41.53 50.64 -79.06
C GLN A 293 41.47 49.35 -78.23
N ARG A 294 42.13 48.29 -78.70
CA ARG A 294 42.04 46.92 -78.14
C ARG A 294 42.47 46.81 -76.67
N ARG A 295 43.45 47.61 -76.21
CA ARG A 295 43.96 47.57 -74.82
C ARG A 295 43.00 48.17 -73.80
N GLU A 296 42.40 49.33 -74.11
CA GLU A 296 41.44 49.99 -73.22
C GLU A 296 40.16 49.16 -73.04
N ALA A 297 39.69 48.52 -74.12
CA ALA A 297 38.55 47.61 -74.05
C ALA A 297 38.81 46.37 -73.18
N GLU A 298 40.05 45.89 -73.12
CA GLU A 298 40.46 44.75 -72.29
C GLU A 298 40.57 45.15 -70.80
N GLU A 299 41.12 46.32 -70.50
CA GLU A 299 41.18 46.83 -69.12
C GLU A 299 39.79 47.15 -68.55
N GLU A 300 38.90 47.77 -69.33
CA GLU A 300 37.50 47.99 -68.95
C GLU A 300 36.72 46.68 -68.78
N ALA A 301 37.07 45.61 -69.50
CA ALA A 301 36.47 44.29 -69.28
C ALA A 301 36.90 43.69 -67.94
N ARG A 302 38.18 43.83 -67.56
CA ARG A 302 38.71 43.34 -66.28
C ARG A 302 38.14 44.11 -65.09
N GLU A 303 37.96 45.43 -65.20
CA GLU A 303 37.38 46.24 -64.13
C GLU A 303 35.89 45.91 -63.93
N ARG A 304 35.18 45.67 -65.03
CA ARG A 304 33.79 45.20 -65.04
C ARG A 304 33.61 43.85 -64.35
N GLU A 305 34.49 42.90 -64.63
CA GLU A 305 34.51 41.59 -63.97
C GLU A 305 34.73 41.74 -62.45
N ARG A 306 35.63 42.65 -62.02
CA ARG A 306 35.83 42.96 -60.59
C ARG A 306 34.60 43.58 -59.93
N GLN A 307 33.88 44.46 -60.64
CA GLN A 307 32.64 45.06 -60.13
C GLN A 307 31.53 44.01 -59.99
N LEU A 308 31.40 43.09 -60.95
CA LEU A 308 30.48 41.98 -60.88
C LEU A 308 30.82 41.02 -59.73
N ASP A 309 32.11 40.68 -59.54
CA ASP A 309 32.56 39.88 -58.40
C ASP A 309 32.29 40.58 -57.05
N GLN A 310 32.49 41.90 -56.99
CA GLN A 310 32.14 42.69 -55.80
C GLN A 310 30.63 42.69 -55.53
N ALA A 311 29.80 42.79 -56.58
CA ALA A 311 28.34 42.70 -56.47
C ALA A 311 27.88 41.31 -56.00
N ARG A 312 28.45 40.23 -56.54
CA ARG A 312 28.22 38.86 -56.07
C ARG A 312 28.51 38.72 -54.59
N ARG A 313 29.68 39.20 -54.12
CA ARG A 313 30.04 39.15 -52.69
C ARG A 313 29.09 39.94 -51.80
N ARG A 314 28.56 41.07 -52.28
CA ARG A 314 27.55 41.86 -51.53
C ARG A 314 26.22 41.14 -51.43
N ILE A 315 25.78 40.49 -52.51
CA ILE A 315 24.55 39.67 -52.52
C ILE A 315 24.72 38.50 -51.55
N THR A 316 25.82 37.75 -51.62
CA THR A 316 26.08 36.62 -50.71
C THR A 316 26.05 37.01 -49.23
N ARG A 317 26.59 38.20 -48.87
CA ARG A 317 26.59 38.69 -47.48
C ARG A 317 25.21 39.04 -46.93
N ARG A 318 24.19 39.23 -47.78
CA ARG A 318 22.82 39.55 -47.33
C ARG A 318 22.04 38.33 -46.85
N TYR A 319 22.42 37.14 -47.30
CA TYR A 319 21.71 35.91 -46.95
C TYR A 319 22.25 35.29 -45.66
N PRO A 320 21.37 34.72 -44.81
CA PRO A 320 21.78 34.11 -43.55
C PRO A 320 22.73 32.93 -43.73
N THR A 321 23.63 32.74 -42.76
CA THR A 321 24.49 31.55 -42.71
C THR A 321 23.71 30.35 -42.16
N ARG A 322 24.13 29.12 -42.50
CA ARG A 322 23.50 27.88 -42.02
C ARG A 322 23.25 27.86 -40.51
N GLU A 323 24.20 28.34 -39.71
CA GLU A 323 24.10 28.41 -38.25
C GLU A 323 22.95 29.33 -37.77
N GLN A 324 22.74 30.46 -38.47
CA GLN A 324 21.66 31.40 -38.15
C GLN A 324 20.28 30.80 -38.49
N VAL A 325 20.18 30.03 -39.58
CA VAL A 325 18.95 29.31 -39.93
C VAL A 325 18.67 28.19 -38.93
N GLU A 326 19.71 27.50 -38.44
CA GLU A 326 19.58 26.48 -37.39
C GLU A 326 19.03 27.03 -36.07
N GLU A 327 19.36 28.27 -35.72
CA GLU A 327 18.87 28.95 -34.51
C GLU A 327 17.38 29.32 -34.62
N THR A 328 16.87 29.54 -35.83
CA THR A 328 15.45 29.84 -36.07
C THR A 328 14.53 28.62 -35.99
N TYR A 329 15.06 27.40 -35.80
CA TYR A 329 14.25 26.19 -35.76
C TYR A 329 13.33 26.16 -34.51
N PRO A 330 12.00 26.16 -34.68
CA PRO A 330 11.10 26.00 -33.55
C PRO A 330 11.15 24.55 -33.06
N ASP A 331 11.46 24.34 -31.77
CA ASP A 331 11.51 23.01 -31.17
C ASP A 331 10.09 22.45 -30.99
N VAL A 332 9.55 21.85 -32.05
CA VAL A 332 8.23 21.23 -32.04
C VAL A 332 8.35 19.78 -31.58
N SER A 333 7.80 19.51 -30.40
CA SER A 333 7.63 18.13 -29.90
C SER A 333 6.83 17.32 -30.91
N SER A 334 7.44 16.25 -31.45
CA SER A 334 6.67 15.24 -32.17
C SER A 334 5.74 14.61 -31.14
N GLY A 335 4.44 14.89 -31.21
CA GLY A 335 3.42 14.30 -30.34
C GLY A 335 3.26 12.78 -30.48
N GLU A 336 4.19 12.10 -31.17
CA GLU A 336 4.26 10.64 -31.25
C GLU A 336 4.69 10.07 -29.89
N GLU A 337 3.72 9.52 -29.15
CA GLU A 337 4.00 8.64 -28.01
C GLU A 337 4.81 7.43 -28.49
N MET A 338 5.93 7.15 -27.82
CA MET A 338 6.76 6.00 -28.13
C MET A 338 5.93 4.71 -27.95
N PRO A 339 6.00 3.74 -28.90
CA PRO A 339 5.33 2.45 -28.76
C PRO A 339 5.70 1.77 -27.43
N LEU A 340 4.85 0.87 -26.92
CA LEU A 340 5.19 0.08 -25.74
C LEU A 340 6.15 -1.06 -26.10
N TYR A 341 7.03 -1.43 -25.17
CA TYR A 341 7.98 -2.55 -25.34
C TYR A 341 7.26 -3.90 -25.46
N PHE A 342 6.37 -4.17 -24.51
CA PHE A 342 5.61 -5.41 -24.45
C PHE A 342 4.44 -5.37 -25.44
N LYS A 343 4.46 -6.28 -26.42
CA LYS A 343 3.39 -6.42 -27.43
C LYS A 343 2.53 -7.65 -27.17
N GLU A 344 3.14 -8.71 -26.64
CA GLU A 344 2.47 -9.96 -26.32
C GLU A 344 2.52 -10.25 -24.82
N GLN A 345 1.46 -10.86 -24.29
CA GLN A 345 1.36 -11.21 -22.87
C GLN A 345 2.45 -12.20 -22.42
N LYS A 346 2.89 -13.10 -23.32
CA LYS A 346 3.93 -14.09 -23.04
C LYS A 346 5.28 -13.46 -22.67
N GLN A 347 5.61 -12.33 -23.29
CA GLN A 347 6.87 -11.62 -23.01
C GLN A 347 6.94 -11.14 -21.56
N LEU A 348 5.79 -10.75 -20.99
CA LEU A 348 5.74 -10.31 -19.59
C LEU A 348 5.93 -11.50 -18.65
N LEU A 349 5.29 -12.63 -18.96
CA LEU A 349 5.45 -13.88 -18.20
C LEU A 349 6.91 -14.35 -18.22
N GLU A 350 7.58 -14.28 -19.37
CA GLU A 350 9.00 -14.62 -19.51
C GLU A 350 9.92 -13.70 -18.68
N VAL A 351 9.61 -12.40 -18.62
CA VAL A 351 10.33 -11.49 -17.71
C VAL A 351 10.11 -11.87 -16.25
N PHE A 352 8.92 -12.32 -15.87
CA PHE A 352 8.69 -12.81 -14.51
C PHE A 352 9.43 -14.13 -14.24
N THR A 353 9.38 -15.11 -15.13
CA THR A 353 10.08 -16.39 -14.94
C THR A 353 11.58 -16.17 -14.86
N THR A 354 12.16 -15.32 -15.71
CA THR A 354 13.61 -14.99 -15.63
C THR A 354 13.97 -14.24 -14.35
N LYS A 355 13.07 -13.38 -13.83
CA LYS A 355 13.27 -12.73 -12.52
C LYS A 355 13.11 -13.71 -11.36
N GLU A 356 12.20 -14.67 -11.45
CA GLU A 356 12.03 -15.74 -10.47
C GLU A 356 13.27 -16.64 -10.46
N GLU A 357 13.74 -17.09 -11.62
CA GLU A 357 14.99 -17.86 -11.78
C GLU A 357 16.19 -17.10 -11.24
N SER A 358 16.32 -15.80 -11.56
CA SER A 358 17.40 -14.94 -11.03
C SER A 358 17.31 -14.80 -9.51
N ASN A 359 16.12 -14.66 -8.94
CA ASN A 359 15.93 -14.56 -7.49
C ASN A 359 16.26 -15.90 -6.81
N LEU A 360 15.83 -17.02 -7.38
CA LEU A 360 16.17 -18.36 -6.90
C LEU A 360 17.67 -18.59 -6.95
N PHE A 361 18.33 -18.22 -8.05
CA PHE A 361 19.79 -18.28 -8.19
C PHE A 361 20.51 -17.41 -7.14
N HIS A 362 20.02 -16.20 -6.87
CA HIS A 362 20.60 -15.36 -5.80
C HIS A 362 20.41 -15.96 -4.41
N ILE A 363 19.26 -16.59 -4.14
CA ILE A 363 19.01 -17.29 -2.88
C ILE A 363 19.96 -18.47 -2.73
N GLU A 364 20.06 -19.32 -3.76
CA GLU A 364 20.97 -20.47 -3.78
C GLU A 364 22.42 -20.03 -3.57
N ASN A 365 22.89 -19.04 -4.32
CA ASN A 365 24.24 -18.50 -4.14
C ASN A 365 24.43 -17.89 -2.75
N SER A 366 23.42 -17.22 -2.18
CA SER A 366 23.52 -16.71 -0.80
C SER A 366 23.68 -17.84 0.21
N GLN A 367 22.93 -18.93 0.06
CA GLN A 367 23.02 -20.13 0.90
C GLN A 367 24.36 -20.84 0.73
N GLU A 368 24.85 -20.99 -0.49
CA GLU A 368 26.18 -21.57 -0.75
C GLU A 368 27.29 -20.74 -0.10
N THR A 369 27.22 -19.41 -0.20
CA THR A 369 28.20 -18.53 0.44
C THR A 369 28.11 -18.55 1.97
N GLU A 370 26.90 -18.68 2.51
CA GLU A 370 26.66 -18.83 3.95
C GLU A 370 27.22 -20.16 4.44
N GLN A 371 26.95 -21.26 3.74
CA GLN A 371 27.50 -22.58 4.06
C GLN A 371 29.04 -22.59 3.96
N ALA A 372 29.62 -21.96 2.93
CA ALA A 372 31.06 -21.84 2.82
C ALA A 372 31.67 -21.03 3.98
N LEU A 373 30.96 -19.99 4.45
CA LEU A 373 31.38 -19.22 5.62
C LEU A 373 31.30 -20.07 6.90
N GLU A 374 30.21 -20.81 7.11
CA GLU A 374 30.05 -21.73 8.24
C GLU A 374 31.15 -22.80 8.27
N ASP A 375 31.48 -23.38 7.11
CA ASP A 375 32.58 -24.34 6.97
C ASP A 375 33.93 -23.73 7.35
N ILE A 376 34.21 -22.50 6.91
CA ILE A 376 35.44 -21.77 7.27
C ILE A 376 35.46 -21.48 8.77
N LEU A 377 34.34 -21.05 9.35
CA LEU A 377 34.23 -20.79 10.80
C LEU A 377 34.43 -22.06 11.61
N HIS A 378 33.86 -23.18 11.17
CA HIS A 378 34.04 -24.48 11.81
C HIS A 378 35.51 -24.91 11.78
N ARG A 379 36.14 -24.90 10.59
CA ARG A 379 37.57 -25.22 10.43
C ARG A 379 38.47 -24.29 11.25
N TYR A 380 38.13 -23.00 11.31
CA TYR A 380 38.86 -22.05 12.16
C TYR A 380 38.72 -22.39 13.64
N SER A 381 37.52 -22.78 14.11
CA SER A 381 37.29 -23.16 15.50
C SER A 381 38.07 -24.43 15.88
N GLU A 382 38.09 -25.44 15.01
CA GLU A 382 38.86 -26.67 15.18
C GLU A 382 40.36 -26.40 15.17
N MET A 383 40.84 -25.58 14.22
CA MET A 383 42.24 -25.17 14.16
C MET A 383 42.63 -24.38 15.41
N LYS A 384 41.77 -23.48 15.89
CA LYS A 384 42.01 -22.73 17.13
C LYS A 384 42.13 -23.66 18.33
N LEU A 385 41.27 -24.68 18.42
CA LEU A 385 41.33 -25.66 19.50
C LEU A 385 42.60 -26.51 19.43
N THR A 386 42.91 -27.08 18.27
CA THR A 386 44.13 -27.90 18.07
C THR A 386 45.40 -27.10 18.34
N LYS A 387 45.49 -25.86 17.83
CA LYS A 387 46.60 -24.94 18.14
C LYS A 387 46.64 -24.52 19.61
N SER A 388 45.51 -24.32 20.26
CA SER A 388 45.46 -24.08 21.72
C SER A 388 46.01 -25.27 22.49
N VAL A 389 45.69 -26.50 22.09
CA VAL A 389 46.22 -27.71 22.73
C VAL A 389 47.72 -27.85 22.47
N GLU A 390 48.18 -27.66 21.24
CA GLU A 390 49.61 -27.68 20.89
C GLU A 390 50.41 -26.62 21.67
N THR A 391 49.92 -25.38 21.74
CA THR A 391 50.57 -24.30 22.49
C THR A 391 50.59 -24.60 23.99
N ASN A 392 49.53 -25.16 24.56
CA ASN A 392 49.53 -25.60 25.96
C ASN A 392 50.53 -26.75 26.21
N LYS A 393 50.65 -27.71 25.29
CA LYS A 393 51.67 -28.77 25.35
C LYS A 393 53.08 -28.18 25.29
N MET A 394 53.34 -27.24 24.38
CA MET A 394 54.64 -26.56 24.27
C MET A 394 54.95 -25.77 25.54
N LYS A 395 53.99 -25.03 26.10
CA LYS A 395 54.15 -24.32 27.39
C LYS A 395 54.45 -25.27 28.54
N ALA A 396 53.77 -26.41 28.62
CA ALA A 396 54.04 -27.43 29.63
C ALA A 396 55.45 -28.03 29.48
N SER A 397 55.88 -28.29 28.24
CA SER A 397 57.25 -28.74 27.94
C SER A 397 58.31 -27.71 28.32
N ILE A 398 58.08 -26.43 28.00
CA ILE A 398 58.95 -25.32 28.42
C ILE A 398 59.03 -25.26 29.95
N ALA A 399 57.90 -25.29 30.66
CA ALA A 399 57.89 -25.27 32.12
C ALA A 399 58.64 -26.47 32.73
N HIS A 400 58.52 -27.65 32.12
CA HIS A 400 59.26 -28.84 32.53
C HIS A 400 60.77 -28.69 32.33
N LEU A 401 61.20 -28.20 31.16
CA LEU A 401 62.62 -27.94 30.88
C LEU A 401 63.18 -26.83 31.77
N GLU A 402 62.41 -25.78 32.03
CA GLU A 402 62.79 -24.70 32.97
C GLU A 402 62.96 -25.25 34.39
N ALA A 403 62.08 -26.15 34.85
CA ALA A 403 62.22 -26.82 36.13
C ALA A 403 63.48 -27.71 36.19
N GLN A 404 63.76 -28.49 35.14
CA GLN A 404 64.98 -29.28 35.04
C GLN A 404 66.23 -28.40 35.05
N ILE A 405 66.22 -27.28 34.31
CA ILE A 405 67.35 -26.33 34.32
C ILE A 405 67.52 -25.71 35.71
N ALA A 406 66.43 -25.38 36.41
CA ALA A 406 66.50 -24.86 37.77
C ALA A 406 67.08 -25.88 38.75
N GLU A 407 66.66 -27.16 38.66
CA GLU A 407 67.20 -28.26 39.45
C GLU A 407 68.68 -28.49 39.18
N GLN A 408 69.09 -28.58 37.91
CA GLN A 408 70.50 -28.73 37.54
C GLN A 408 71.34 -27.53 37.99
N ARG A 409 70.80 -26.30 37.89
CA ARG A 409 71.46 -25.11 38.45
C ARG A 409 71.59 -25.18 39.97
N ALA A 410 70.58 -25.68 40.68
CA ALA A 410 70.65 -25.90 42.13
C ALA A 410 71.75 -26.92 42.48
N ASN A 411 71.80 -28.06 41.76
CA ASN A 411 72.84 -29.08 41.92
C ASN A 411 74.24 -28.52 41.61
N CYS A 412 74.41 -27.76 40.52
CA CYS A 412 75.68 -27.09 40.22
C CYS A 412 76.07 -26.10 41.32
N ASN A 413 75.12 -25.35 41.88
CA ASN A 413 75.37 -24.43 42.99
C ASN A 413 75.74 -25.18 44.27
N GLU A 414 75.13 -26.33 44.54
CA GLU A 414 75.47 -27.20 45.67
C GLU A 414 76.88 -27.81 45.51
N LEU A 415 77.21 -28.32 44.31
CA LEU A 415 78.57 -28.77 44.01
C LEU A 415 79.59 -27.64 44.17
N LYS A 416 79.29 -26.43 43.69
CA LYS A 416 80.14 -25.25 43.91
C LYS A 416 80.32 -24.95 45.40
N ARG A 417 79.25 -25.04 46.21
CA ARG A 417 79.35 -24.90 47.67
C ARG A 417 80.22 -25.98 48.30
N HIS A 418 80.13 -27.23 47.84
CA HIS A 418 80.99 -28.32 48.32
C HIS A 418 82.45 -28.17 47.91
N ILE A 419 82.73 -27.68 46.71
CA ILE A 419 84.09 -27.38 46.25
C ILE A 419 84.66 -26.26 47.13
N ASN A 420 83.91 -25.18 47.31
CA ASN A 420 84.33 -24.06 48.17
C ASN A 420 84.45 -24.50 49.65
N SER A 421 83.65 -25.44 50.13
CA SER A 421 83.80 -25.98 51.51
C SER A 421 84.98 -26.95 51.65
N LYS A 422 85.48 -27.51 50.53
CA LYS A 422 86.66 -28.38 50.47
C LYS A 422 87.96 -27.62 50.16
N GLU A 423 87.95 -26.29 50.15
CA GLU A 423 89.16 -25.44 50.16
C GLU A 423 89.98 -25.55 51.47
N GLY A 424 89.93 -26.69 52.17
CA GLY A 424 91.01 -27.15 53.05
C GLY A 424 92.17 -27.80 52.29
N ALA A 425 92.06 -27.94 50.96
CA ALA A 425 93.14 -28.44 50.10
C ALA A 425 94.38 -27.53 50.06
N SER A 426 94.25 -26.24 50.43
CA SER A 426 95.40 -25.34 50.49
C SER A 426 96.43 -25.74 51.55
N GLU A 427 96.04 -26.42 52.64
CA GLU A 427 96.99 -26.89 53.64
C GLU A 427 97.77 -28.11 53.14
N GLN A 428 97.11 -29.07 52.46
CA GLN A 428 97.77 -30.24 51.87
C GLN A 428 98.70 -29.85 50.71
N ASP A 429 98.29 -28.92 49.85
CA ASP A 429 99.15 -28.41 48.78
C ASP A 429 100.37 -27.66 49.33
N SER A 430 100.22 -26.95 50.46
CA SER A 430 101.37 -26.34 51.16
C SER A 430 102.31 -27.38 51.76
N LEU A 431 101.76 -28.45 52.34
CA LEU A 431 102.55 -29.53 52.94
C LEU A 431 103.31 -30.33 51.88
N LEU A 432 102.71 -30.54 50.72
CA LEU A 432 103.36 -31.19 49.58
C LEU A 432 104.49 -30.32 49.01
N ALA A 433 104.31 -28.99 48.95
CA ALA A 433 105.37 -28.07 48.56
C ALA A 433 106.53 -28.02 49.57
N GLU A 434 106.23 -28.11 50.88
CA GLU A 434 107.27 -28.22 51.92
C GLU A 434 108.03 -29.54 51.81
N LEU A 435 107.31 -30.66 51.60
CA LEU A 435 107.91 -31.98 51.45
C LEU A 435 108.81 -32.06 50.20
N ASP A 436 108.36 -31.51 49.07
CA ASP A 436 109.14 -31.46 47.83
C ASP A 436 110.47 -30.69 48.05
N LYS A 437 110.40 -29.58 48.78
CA LYS A 437 111.60 -28.81 49.16
C LYS A 437 112.56 -29.61 50.04
N GLU A 438 112.08 -30.34 51.04
CA GLU A 438 112.94 -31.19 51.87
C GLU A 438 113.57 -32.34 51.06
N ILE A 439 112.82 -32.94 50.13
CA ILE A 439 113.32 -34.01 49.25
C ILE A 439 114.45 -33.48 48.34
N VAL A 440 114.29 -32.28 47.78
CA VAL A 440 115.35 -31.60 47.01
C VAL A 440 116.61 -31.39 47.87
N GLU A 441 116.45 -30.92 49.11
CA GLU A 441 117.58 -30.68 50.03
C GLU A 441 118.33 -31.99 50.35
N VAL A 442 117.62 -33.08 50.63
CA VAL A 442 118.24 -34.39 50.93
C VAL A 442 118.88 -35.00 49.68
N HIS A 443 118.25 -34.88 48.51
CA HIS A 443 118.80 -35.36 47.25
C HIS A 443 120.15 -34.68 46.93
N ALA A 444 120.22 -33.36 47.10
CA ALA A 444 121.47 -32.60 46.97
C ALA A 444 122.51 -33.03 48.02
N ALA A 445 122.12 -33.20 49.29
CA ALA A 445 123.02 -33.66 50.35
C ALA A 445 123.58 -35.07 50.11
N CYS A 446 122.84 -35.94 49.40
CA CYS A 446 123.28 -37.26 48.99
C CYS A 446 124.32 -37.25 47.84
N GLY A 447 124.68 -36.07 47.29
CA GLY A 447 125.70 -35.89 46.26
C GLY A 447 125.17 -36.05 44.83
N HIS A 448 123.86 -35.95 44.63
CA HIS A 448 123.23 -36.00 43.30
C HIS A 448 122.88 -34.58 42.84
N ASP A 449 123.86 -33.88 42.26
CA ASP A 449 123.60 -32.62 41.54
C ASP A 449 123.17 -32.95 40.11
N SER A 450 121.87 -33.11 39.89
CA SER A 450 121.30 -33.33 38.55
C SER A 450 120.93 -31.99 37.91
N GLU A 451 121.49 -31.68 36.73
CA GLU A 451 121.12 -30.50 35.90
C GLU A 451 119.73 -30.60 35.24
N HIS A 452 118.96 -31.64 35.56
CA HIS A 452 117.62 -31.87 35.05
C HIS A 452 116.70 -32.11 36.24
N ASP A 453 115.63 -31.30 36.38
CA ASP A 453 114.62 -31.38 37.44
C ASP A 453 114.06 -32.81 37.52
N PRO A 454 114.56 -33.67 38.43
CA PRO A 454 114.05 -35.03 38.57
C PRO A 454 112.65 -34.98 39.22
N ASP A 455 111.76 -35.87 38.81
CA ASP A 455 110.47 -36.05 39.50
C ASP A 455 110.71 -36.43 40.97
N THR A 456 109.84 -36.00 41.89
CA THR A 456 109.94 -36.25 43.34
C THR A 456 110.14 -37.72 43.68
N LEU A 457 109.44 -38.60 42.97
CA LEU A 457 109.59 -40.06 43.08
C LEU A 457 110.96 -40.55 42.61
N ALA A 458 111.52 -39.93 41.57
CA ALA A 458 112.86 -40.24 41.08
C ALA A 458 113.95 -39.79 42.06
N MET A 459 113.79 -38.61 42.69
CA MET A 459 114.69 -38.14 43.75
C MET A 459 114.69 -39.09 44.95
N LEU A 460 113.51 -39.51 45.42
CA LEU A 460 113.38 -40.46 46.53
C LEU A 460 114.03 -41.81 46.19
N GLY A 461 113.84 -42.33 44.98
CA GLY A 461 114.50 -43.57 44.54
C GLY A 461 116.03 -43.47 44.48
N ALA A 462 116.58 -42.30 44.13
CA ALA A 462 118.02 -42.06 44.16
C ALA A 462 118.58 -41.97 45.59
N ILE A 463 117.83 -41.32 46.49
CA ILE A 463 118.14 -41.28 47.92
C ILE A 463 118.12 -42.69 48.51
N GLU A 464 117.09 -43.50 48.23
CA GLU A 464 116.98 -44.89 48.70
C GLU A 464 118.17 -45.74 48.27
N LYS A 465 118.56 -45.66 46.99
CA LYS A 465 119.74 -46.37 46.48
C LYS A 465 121.03 -45.96 47.21
N ARG A 466 121.21 -44.67 47.47
CA ARG A 466 122.38 -44.17 48.22
C ARG A 466 122.36 -44.63 49.69
N LEU A 467 121.17 -44.72 50.28
CA LEU A 467 120.96 -45.25 51.61
C LEU A 467 121.31 -46.75 51.67
N GLU A 468 120.90 -47.53 50.67
CA GLU A 468 121.29 -48.94 50.52
C GLU A 468 122.81 -49.10 50.36
N GLU A 469 123.48 -48.22 49.60
CA GLU A 469 124.95 -48.20 49.50
C GLU A 469 125.60 -47.94 50.87
N PHE A 470 125.13 -46.94 51.64
CA PHE A 470 125.65 -46.69 52.99
C PHE A 470 125.37 -47.86 53.94
N LEU A 471 124.20 -48.50 53.85
CA LEU A 471 123.89 -49.70 54.61
C LEU A 471 124.81 -50.86 54.20
N SER A 472 125.14 -51.02 52.92
CA SER A 472 126.11 -52.01 52.46
C SER A 472 127.51 -51.72 53.00
N TYR A 473 127.92 -50.44 53.08
CA TYR A 473 129.19 -50.06 53.71
C TYR A 473 129.19 -50.35 55.21
N ILE A 474 128.07 -50.13 55.90
CA ILE A 474 127.92 -50.51 57.32
C ILE A 474 128.04 -52.03 57.48
N VAL A 475 127.36 -52.81 56.65
CA VAL A 475 127.44 -54.29 56.67
C VAL A 475 128.84 -54.79 56.32
N GLU A 476 129.55 -54.14 55.38
CA GLU A 476 130.95 -54.44 55.07
C GLU A 476 131.92 -54.03 56.19
N TYR A 477 131.66 -52.91 56.87
CA TYR A 477 132.39 -52.48 58.07
C TYR A 477 132.15 -53.44 59.24
N GLU A 478 130.92 -53.93 59.44
CA GLU A 478 130.60 -54.97 60.43
C GLU A 478 131.31 -56.30 60.12
N ARG A 479 131.53 -56.63 58.83
CA ARG A 479 132.33 -57.80 58.42
C ARG A 479 133.83 -57.61 58.62
N ARG A 480 134.35 -56.39 58.59
CA ARG A 480 135.78 -56.07 58.78
C ARG A 480 136.06 -55.55 60.20
N GLY A 481 136.03 -56.44 61.20
CA GLY A 481 136.87 -56.27 62.39
C GLY A 481 136.17 -56.22 63.74
N SER A 482 135.88 -57.41 64.26
CA SER A 482 136.13 -57.99 65.60
C SER A 482 136.64 -57.18 66.84
N LYS A 483 136.68 -55.84 66.90
CA LYS A 483 137.12 -55.11 68.11
C LYS A 483 136.13 -54.13 68.71
N GLU A 484 135.06 -53.74 68.02
CA GLU A 484 134.07 -52.77 68.56
C GLU A 484 132.72 -53.37 68.99
N ALA A 485 132.49 -54.68 68.78
CA ALA A 485 131.27 -55.36 69.25
C ALA A 485 131.06 -55.28 70.77
N ASN A 486 132.15 -55.19 71.56
CA ASN A 486 132.05 -55.01 73.00
C ASN A 486 131.69 -53.58 73.41
N GLU A 487 132.06 -52.57 72.61
CA GLU A 487 131.71 -51.18 72.89
C GLU A 487 130.26 -50.89 72.49
N VAL A 488 129.78 -51.49 71.40
CA VAL A 488 128.36 -51.43 70.99
C VAL A 488 127.48 -52.14 72.01
N MET A 489 127.84 -53.35 72.45
CA MET A 489 127.10 -54.06 73.52
C MET A 489 127.15 -53.30 74.86
N ALA A 490 128.28 -52.67 75.22
CA ALA A 490 128.38 -51.84 76.43
C ALA A 490 127.56 -50.54 76.31
N ALA A 491 127.48 -49.94 75.11
CA ALA A 491 126.67 -48.77 74.81
C ALA A 491 125.17 -49.09 74.79
N GLU A 492 124.78 -50.24 74.24
CA GLU A 492 123.42 -50.79 74.29
C GLU A 492 123.01 -51.10 75.73
N HIS A 493 123.88 -51.75 76.51
CA HIS A 493 123.61 -51.97 77.94
C HIS A 493 123.54 -50.65 78.73
N ARG A 494 124.33 -49.62 78.39
CA ARG A 494 124.20 -48.27 78.98
C ARG A 494 122.88 -47.62 78.60
N LYS A 495 122.48 -47.62 77.32
CA LYS A 495 121.21 -47.04 76.88
C LYS A 495 120.00 -47.80 77.40
N ASP A 496 120.08 -49.13 77.53
CA ASP A 496 118.99 -49.93 78.11
C ASP A 496 118.90 -49.75 79.63
N LYS A 497 120.04 -49.62 80.32
CA LYS A 497 120.07 -49.23 81.75
C LYS A 497 119.54 -47.81 81.96
N ASP A 498 119.83 -46.87 81.07
CA ASP A 498 119.28 -45.51 81.08
C ASP A 498 117.80 -45.47 80.70
N ARG A 499 117.32 -46.34 79.81
CA ARG A 499 115.89 -46.50 79.51
C ARG A 499 115.12 -47.03 80.73
N ARG A 500 115.67 -48.04 81.42
CA ARG A 500 115.10 -48.57 82.68
C ARG A 500 115.15 -47.53 83.80
N ASN A 501 116.24 -46.77 83.92
CA ASN A 501 116.36 -45.68 84.90
C ASN A 501 115.45 -44.48 84.59
N LYS A 502 115.26 -44.11 83.31
CA LYS A 502 114.28 -43.10 82.89
C LYS A 502 112.86 -43.56 83.19
N GLY A 503 112.53 -44.83 82.94
CA GLY A 503 111.23 -45.41 83.29
C GLY A 503 110.97 -45.45 84.79
N LEU A 504 111.97 -45.81 85.60
CA LEU A 504 111.90 -45.76 87.06
C LEU A 504 111.81 -44.32 87.59
N LYS A 505 112.61 -43.39 87.05
CA LYS A 505 112.52 -41.96 87.39
C LYS A 505 111.16 -41.37 86.99
N HIS A 506 110.63 -41.72 85.82
CA HIS A 506 109.32 -41.26 85.35
C HIS A 506 108.18 -41.84 86.21
N LYS A 507 108.23 -43.12 86.58
CA LYS A 507 107.27 -43.70 87.54
C LYS A 507 107.39 -43.08 88.93
N LYS A 508 108.60 -42.81 89.42
CA LYS A 508 108.84 -42.18 90.74
C LYS A 508 108.43 -40.70 90.72
N ALA A 509 108.66 -39.98 89.62
CA ALA A 509 108.22 -38.60 89.41
C ALA A 509 106.69 -38.50 89.29
N MET A 510 106.05 -39.36 88.50
CA MET A 510 104.58 -39.44 88.44
C MET A 510 103.95 -39.81 89.79
N GLY A 511 104.62 -40.65 90.58
CA GLY A 511 104.20 -40.96 91.95
C GLY A 511 104.36 -39.78 92.91
N LEU A 512 105.48 -39.06 92.86
CA LEU A 512 105.72 -37.84 93.63
C LEU A 512 104.76 -36.73 93.24
N GLN A 513 104.54 -36.50 91.95
CA GLN A 513 103.62 -35.49 91.43
C GLN A 513 102.17 -35.81 91.84
N ARG A 514 101.74 -37.08 91.77
CA ARG A 514 100.44 -37.49 92.33
C ARG A 514 100.33 -37.29 93.84
N ASN A 515 101.41 -37.49 94.59
CA ASN A 515 101.43 -37.23 96.03
C ASN A 515 101.46 -35.72 96.35
N GLU A 516 102.21 -34.92 95.60
CA GLU A 516 102.22 -33.46 95.66
C GLU A 516 100.86 -32.90 95.27
N ASP A 517 100.21 -33.40 94.22
CA ASP A 517 98.86 -33.00 93.82
C ASP A 517 97.84 -33.38 94.88
N ARG A 518 97.96 -34.57 95.50
CA ARG A 518 97.12 -34.94 96.65
C ARG A 518 97.35 -34.02 97.84
N LEU A 519 98.61 -33.68 98.13
CA LEU A 519 98.97 -32.78 99.23
C LEU A 519 98.51 -31.35 98.96
N ARG A 520 98.67 -30.86 97.72
CA ARG A 520 98.26 -29.54 97.22
C ARG A 520 96.75 -29.41 97.21
N GLN A 521 96.03 -30.40 96.69
CA GLN A 521 94.58 -30.42 96.71
C GLN A 521 94.02 -30.60 98.13
N SER A 522 94.74 -31.28 99.02
CA SER A 522 94.42 -31.30 100.46
C SER A 522 94.63 -29.94 101.12
N LEU A 523 95.76 -29.28 100.86
CA LEU A 523 96.06 -27.92 101.34
C LEU A 523 95.07 -26.89 100.81
N GLU A 524 94.71 -26.96 99.54
CA GLU A 524 93.75 -26.07 98.88
C GLU A 524 92.33 -26.30 99.42
N ARG A 525 91.93 -27.56 99.69
CA ARG A 525 90.70 -27.87 100.45
C ARG A 525 90.74 -27.36 101.90
N SER A 526 91.92 -27.30 102.50
CA SER A 526 92.11 -26.80 103.87
C SER A 526 92.10 -25.26 103.94
N GLN A 527 92.53 -24.59 102.87
CA GLN A 527 92.59 -23.13 102.74
C GLN A 527 91.34 -22.52 102.09
N ALA A 528 90.48 -23.32 101.44
CA ALA A 528 89.20 -22.88 100.93
C ALA A 528 88.28 -22.43 102.10
N PRO A 529 87.68 -21.23 102.03
CA PRO A 529 86.82 -20.72 103.10
C PRO A 529 85.59 -21.62 103.30
N ILE A 530 85.37 -22.05 104.54
CA ILE A 530 84.27 -22.93 104.95
C ILE A 530 82.93 -22.20 104.78
N HIS A 531 82.16 -22.54 103.75
CA HIS A 531 80.84 -21.99 103.52
C HIS A 531 79.82 -22.60 104.50
N LYS A 532 79.47 -21.87 105.56
CA LYS A 532 78.45 -22.30 106.53
C LYS A 532 77.07 -22.19 105.90
N LYS A 533 76.39 -23.34 105.70
CA LYS A 533 74.98 -23.37 105.31
C LYS A 533 74.14 -22.92 106.51
N VAL A 534 73.54 -21.74 106.42
CA VAL A 534 72.55 -21.26 107.40
C VAL A 534 71.16 -21.67 106.92
N GLY A 535 70.48 -22.49 107.71
CA GLY A 535 69.08 -22.90 107.48
C GLY A 535 68.87 -24.42 107.39
N LYS A 536 67.79 -24.88 108.02
CA LYS A 536 67.36 -26.29 108.00
C LYS A 536 66.73 -26.60 106.64
N GLN A 537 67.37 -27.46 105.86
CA GLN A 537 66.86 -27.90 104.55
C GLN A 537 65.57 -28.71 104.75
N VAL A 538 64.49 -28.27 104.11
CA VAL A 538 63.19 -28.93 104.14
C VAL A 538 63.31 -30.31 103.48
N MET A 539 63.02 -31.37 104.24
CA MET A 539 62.99 -32.74 103.72
C MET A 539 61.64 -32.99 103.05
N PHE A 540 61.63 -33.01 101.72
CA PHE A 540 60.53 -33.61 100.96
C PHE A 540 60.60 -35.13 101.14
N ARG A 541 59.47 -35.73 101.57
CA ARG A 541 59.26 -37.18 101.49
C ARG A 541 59.15 -37.54 100.01
N SER A 542 59.72 -38.68 99.60
CA SER A 542 59.71 -39.17 98.21
C SER A 542 58.29 -39.17 97.63
N ALA A 543 58.05 -38.38 96.57
CA ALA A 543 56.89 -38.54 95.72
C ALA A 543 57.01 -39.86 94.93
N PRO A 544 55.91 -40.60 94.67
CA PRO A 544 55.95 -41.88 93.98
C PRO A 544 56.34 -41.71 92.51
N LEU A 545 56.95 -42.74 91.93
CA LEU A 545 57.32 -42.82 90.51
C LEU A 545 56.09 -42.59 89.62
N PHE A 546 55.95 -41.37 89.08
CA PHE A 546 54.96 -41.10 88.03
C PHE A 546 55.52 -41.58 86.70
N GLN A 547 54.88 -42.60 86.13
CA GLN A 547 55.10 -43.06 84.77
C GLN A 547 54.72 -41.95 83.79
N ALA A 548 55.60 -41.71 82.81
CA ALA A 548 55.45 -40.68 81.80
C ALA A 548 54.15 -40.84 81.01
N ARG A 549 53.37 -39.77 80.90
CA ARG A 549 52.42 -39.63 79.79
C ARG A 549 53.18 -39.05 78.61
N ARG A 550 53.79 -39.94 77.82
CA ARG A 550 54.24 -39.63 76.46
C ARG A 550 52.96 -39.30 75.70
N VAL A 551 52.75 -38.03 75.35
CA VAL A 551 51.75 -37.68 74.34
C VAL A 551 52.26 -38.31 73.06
N VAL A 552 51.63 -39.41 72.66
CA VAL A 552 51.76 -39.95 71.31
C VAL A 552 50.90 -39.03 70.47
N GLU A 553 51.53 -38.18 69.67
CA GLU A 553 50.87 -37.73 68.45
C GLU A 553 50.71 -38.99 67.60
N GLU A 554 49.46 -39.45 67.47
CA GLU A 554 49.13 -40.52 66.55
C GLU A 554 49.24 -39.93 65.14
N ASP A 555 50.37 -40.17 64.46
CA ASP A 555 50.43 -39.99 63.03
C ASP A 555 49.42 -40.95 62.37
N ASP A 556 48.52 -40.40 61.57
CA ASP A 556 47.44 -41.15 60.88
C ASP A 556 47.94 -42.16 59.84
N GLY A 557 49.24 -42.45 59.79
CA GLY A 557 49.85 -43.41 58.87
C GLY A 557 49.76 -43.03 57.39
N TYR A 558 49.19 -41.85 57.07
CA TYR A 558 48.97 -41.37 55.70
C TYR A 558 50.28 -41.31 54.89
N GLU A 559 51.37 -40.85 55.49
CA GLU A 559 52.67 -40.78 54.81
C GLU A 559 53.27 -42.17 54.53
N GLN A 560 53.02 -43.16 55.40
CA GLN A 560 53.44 -44.54 55.16
C GLN A 560 52.59 -45.19 54.07
N ALA A 561 51.26 -45.00 54.08
CA ALA A 561 50.36 -45.49 53.04
C ALA A 561 50.67 -44.87 51.65
N MET A 562 51.05 -43.59 51.60
CA MET A 562 51.52 -42.91 50.37
C MET A 562 52.81 -43.52 49.82
N LYS A 563 53.79 -43.82 50.71
CA LYS A 563 55.04 -44.47 50.30
C LYS A 563 54.80 -45.90 49.81
N GLU A 564 53.93 -46.65 50.47
CA GLU A 564 53.59 -48.02 50.07
C GLU A 564 52.82 -48.05 48.74
N HIS A 565 51.88 -47.13 48.51
CA HIS A 565 51.22 -46.99 47.20
C HIS A 565 52.22 -46.60 46.10
N SER A 566 53.19 -45.74 46.39
CA SER A 566 54.26 -45.41 45.43
C SER A 566 55.11 -46.61 45.04
N ILE A 567 55.21 -47.64 45.89
CA ILE A 567 56.02 -48.83 45.66
C ILE A 567 55.18 -49.96 45.05
N PHE A 568 53.95 -50.15 45.53
CA PHE A 568 53.10 -51.32 45.21
C PHE A 568 51.85 -51.00 44.39
N SER A 569 51.57 -49.72 44.11
CA SER A 569 50.41 -49.22 43.32
C SER A 569 49.03 -49.66 43.82
N ILE A 570 48.91 -50.07 45.09
CA ILE A 570 47.68 -50.50 45.74
C ILE A 570 47.65 -49.87 47.13
N TRP A 571 46.49 -49.34 47.56
CA TRP A 571 46.34 -48.78 48.91
C TRP A 571 46.11 -49.90 49.91
N ILE A 572 46.85 -49.89 51.02
CA ILE A 572 46.72 -50.88 52.09
C ILE A 572 46.20 -50.16 53.33
N GLN A 573 45.08 -50.62 53.88
CA GLN A 573 44.51 -50.06 55.12
C GLN A 573 45.32 -50.51 56.34
N ARG A 574 45.12 -49.88 57.50
CA ARG A 574 45.79 -50.24 58.78
C ARG A 574 45.66 -51.72 59.14
N ASP A 575 44.61 -52.39 58.64
CA ASP A 575 44.35 -53.82 58.88
C ASP A 575 45.06 -54.76 57.89
N GLY A 576 45.87 -54.22 56.97
CA GLY A 576 46.68 -54.97 56.01
C GLY A 576 45.95 -55.45 54.74
N MET A 577 44.69 -55.06 54.55
CA MET A 577 43.88 -55.45 53.39
C MET A 577 43.99 -54.41 52.24
N PRO A 578 44.13 -54.86 50.97
CA PRO A 578 44.18 -53.97 49.82
C PRO A 578 42.82 -53.33 49.53
N CYS A 579 42.80 -52.01 49.34
CA CYS A 579 41.63 -51.19 49.05
C CYS A 579 41.88 -50.32 47.80
N ALA A 580 40.82 -50.01 47.06
CA ALA A 580 40.92 -49.20 45.84
C ALA A 580 40.83 -47.68 46.09
N ALA A 581 40.44 -47.26 47.29
CA ALA A 581 40.21 -45.86 47.64
C ALA A 581 41.38 -45.28 48.45
N GLU A 582 41.81 -44.06 48.11
CA GLU A 582 42.85 -43.34 48.85
C GLU A 582 42.36 -43.01 50.29
N PRO A 583 43.16 -43.28 51.33
CA PRO A 583 42.79 -42.98 52.70
C PRO A 583 42.71 -41.46 52.93
N SER A 584 41.59 -40.97 53.47
CA SER A 584 41.39 -39.54 53.74
C SER A 584 42.24 -39.08 54.93
N LYS A 585 43.01 -38.00 54.75
CA LYS A 585 43.77 -37.35 55.83
C LYS A 585 42.79 -36.72 56.84
N SER A 586 42.72 -37.26 58.06
CA SER A 586 42.06 -36.57 59.18
C SER A 586 42.85 -35.31 59.55
N ALA A 587 42.12 -34.25 59.92
CA ALA A 587 42.70 -32.95 60.24
C ALA A 587 43.16 -32.85 61.70
#